data_AF-A0A3L6LXX6-F1
#
_entry.id   AF-A0A3L6LXX6-F1
#
_cell.length_a   1.000
_cell.length_b   1.000
_cell.length_c   1.000
_cell.angle_alpha   90.00
_cell.angle_beta   90.00
_cell.angle_gamma   90.00
#
_symmetry.space_group_name_H-M   'P 1'
#
loop_
_entity.id
_entity.type
_entity.pdbx_description
1 polymer ?
#
loop_
_entity_poly.entity_id
_entity_poly.type
_entity_poly.pdbx_seq_one_letter_code
_entity_poly.pdbx_strand_id
1 'polypeptide(L)'
;MTLLLALGALAAIVSIDLAVSLQVLRSPMFSATQKTAQCAIVWLLPIIGPIGIWAFLRSQSDWKTFDTRAYPEHSEKMVVPTLDQSAQGISTPSADD
;
A
#
# COMPACT_ATOMS: atom_id res chain seq x y z
N MET A 1 -23.42 -4.36 -9.33
CA MET A 1 -22.85 -5.34 -8.38
C MET A 1 -21.91 -4.66 -7.37
N THR A 2 -20.86 -3.96 -7.83
CA THR A 2 -19.91 -3.23 -6.95
C THR A 2 -20.56 -2.20 -6.02
N LEU A 3 -21.52 -1.41 -6.50
CA LEU A 3 -22.22 -0.42 -5.67
C LEU A 3 -22.99 -1.07 -4.51
N LEU A 4 -23.70 -2.17 -4.77
CA LEU A 4 -24.47 -2.88 -3.73
C LEU A 4 -23.54 -3.47 -2.67
N LEU A 5 -22.41 -4.03 -3.08
CA LEU A 5 -21.39 -4.53 -2.16
C LEU A 5 -20.77 -3.41 -1.33
N ALA A 6 -20.48 -2.25 -1.93
CA ALA A 6 -19.95 -1.09 -1.23
C ALA A 6 -20.93 -0.54 -0.18
N LEU A 7 -22.21 -0.41 -0.54
CA LEU A 7 -23.25 0.02 0.38
C LEU A 7 -23.47 -1.00 1.51
N GLY A 8 -23.45 -2.29 1.19
CA GLY A 8 -23.54 -3.36 2.20
C GLY A 8 -22.38 -3.35 3.18
N ALA A 9 -21.15 -3.19 2.68
CA ALA A 9 -19.95 -3.09 3.53
C ALA A 9 -20.00 -1.84 4.42
N LEU A 10 -20.40 -0.69 3.86
CA LEU A 10 -20.56 0.55 4.63
C LEU A 10 -21.61 0.40 5.75
N ALA A 11 -22.77 -0.19 5.43
CA ALA A 11 -23.82 -0.45 6.41
C ALA A 11 -23.35 -1.39 7.52
N ALA A 12 -22.58 -2.43 7.19
CA ALA A 12 -22.01 -3.35 8.17
C ALA A 12 -21.03 -2.64 9.12
N ILE A 13 -20.10 -1.84 8.58
CA ILE A 13 -19.12 -1.06 9.36
C ILE A 13 -19.84 -0.13 10.33
N VAL A 14 -20.77 0.70 9.83
CA VAL A 14 -21.53 1.65 10.66
C VAL A 14 -22.34 0.93 11.75
N SER A 15 -22.92 -0.24 11.43
CA SER A 15 -23.67 -1.03 12.41
C SER A 15 -22.78 -1.57 13.53
N ILE A 16 -21.57 -2.02 13.20
CA ILE A 16 -20.59 -2.51 14.18
C ILE A 16 -20.12 -1.35 15.06
N ASP A 17 -19.74 -0.21 14.48
CA ASP A 17 -19.28 0.97 15.22
C ASP A 17 -20.36 1.49 16.19
N LEU A 18 -21.61 1.48 15.75
CA LEU A 18 -22.75 1.84 16.59
C LEU A 18 -22.94 0.83 17.74
N ALA A 19 -22.87 -0.48 17.46
CA ALA A 19 -23.00 -1.52 18.48
C ALA A 19 -21.90 -1.41 19.55
N VAL A 20 -20.66 -1.14 19.15
CA VAL A 20 -19.53 -0.92 20.06
C VAL A 20 -19.75 0.36 20.88
N SER A 21 -20.15 1.46 20.23
CA SER A 21 -20.44 2.73 20.91
C SER A 21 -21.52 2.58 21.98
N LEU A 22 -22.59 1.83 21.67
CA LEU A 22 -23.66 1.53 22.63
C LEU A 22 -23.17 0.72 23.82
N GLN A 23 -22.31 -0.29 23.60
CA GLN A 23 -21.71 -1.06 24.69
C GLN A 23 -20.84 -0.20 25.60
N VAL A 24 -20.03 0.69 25.02
CA VAL A 24 -19.21 1.66 25.78
C VAL A 24 -20.08 2.57 26.64
N LEU A 25 -21.15 3.12 26.06
CA LEU A 25 -22.07 4.02 26.77
C LEU A 25 -22.80 3.32 27.93
N ARG A 26 -23.20 2.05 27.74
CA ARG A 26 -23.87 1.22 28.75
C ARG A 26 -22.93 0.72 29.85
N SER A 27 -21.62 0.72 29.62
CA SER A 27 -20.65 0.25 30.60
C SER A 27 -20.63 1.15 31.85
N PRO A 28 -20.86 0.63 33.06
CA PRO A 28 -20.73 1.41 34.29
C PRO A 28 -19.27 1.65 34.70
N MET A 29 -18.32 0.97 34.05
CA MET A 29 -16.89 0.98 34.42
C MET A 29 -16.14 2.24 33.98
N PHE A 30 -16.72 3.04 33.08
CA PHE A 30 -16.05 4.19 32.48
C PHE A 30 -16.66 5.50 32.94
N SER A 31 -15.81 6.47 33.22
CA SER A 31 -16.21 7.88 33.41
C SER A 31 -16.78 8.47 32.12
N ALA A 32 -17.54 9.57 32.23
CA ALA A 32 -18.13 10.24 31.06
C ALA A 32 -17.07 10.62 30.01
N THR A 33 -15.93 11.17 30.45
CA THR A 33 -14.82 11.55 29.56
C THR A 33 -14.21 10.35 28.85
N GLN A 34 -14.04 9.22 29.54
CA GLN A 34 -13.51 7.99 28.93
C GLN A 34 -14.47 7.43 27.89
N LYS A 35 -15.77 7.47 28.14
CA LYS A 35 -16.80 7.05 27.16
C LYS A 35 -16.74 7.92 25.91
N THR A 36 -16.65 9.25 26.08
CA THR A 36 -16.54 10.18 24.96
C THR A 36 -15.28 9.92 24.14
N ALA A 37 -14.13 9.73 24.80
CA ALA A 37 -12.87 9.46 24.10
C ALA A 37 -12.91 8.12 23.34
N GLN A 38 -13.44 7.06 23.95
CA GLN A 38 -13.57 5.74 23.32
C GLN A 38 -14.52 5.80 22.12
N CYS A 39 -15.67 6.44 22.25
CA CYS A 39 -16.57 6.67 21.12
C CYS A 39 -15.88 7.48 20.02
N ALA A 40 -15.19 8.57 20.36
CA ALA A 40 -14.46 9.37 19.37
C ALA A 40 -13.44 8.53 18.60
N ILE A 41 -12.69 7.66 19.28
CA ILE A 41 -11.72 6.77 18.63
C ILE A 41 -12.41 5.81 17.65
N VAL A 42 -13.51 5.16 18.05
CA VAL A 42 -14.27 4.23 17.20
C VAL A 42 -14.67 4.90 15.88
N TRP A 43 -15.16 6.14 15.94
CA TRP A 43 -15.64 6.85 14.75
C TRP A 43 -14.52 7.54 13.93
N LEU A 44 -13.39 7.88 14.56
CA LEU A 44 -12.27 8.53 13.87
C LEU A 44 -11.33 7.54 13.19
N LEU A 45 -11.16 6.34 13.75
CA LEU A 45 -10.27 5.31 13.21
C LEU A 45 -10.53 4.97 11.72
N PRO A 46 -11.78 4.75 11.25
CA PRO A 46 -12.05 4.46 9.84
C PRO A 46 -11.79 5.65 8.91
N ILE A 47 -11.59 6.86 9.43
CA ILE A 47 -11.24 8.05 8.64
C ILE A 47 -9.71 8.23 8.64
N ILE A 48 -9.10 8.24 9.83
CA ILE A 48 -7.68 8.53 9.99
C ILE A 48 -6.80 7.40 9.43
N GLY A 49 -7.21 6.14 9.62
CA GLY A 49 -6.46 4.98 9.14
C GLY A 49 -6.18 5.01 7.63
N PRO A 50 -7.23 5.12 6.79
CA PRO A 50 -7.06 5.24 5.33
C PRO A 50 -6.26 6.47 4.91
N ILE A 51 -6.47 7.62 5.56
CA ILE A 51 -5.70 8.85 5.27
C ILE A 51 -4.21 8.62 5.52
N GLY A 52 -3.85 8.00 6.66
CA GLY A 52 -2.46 7.71 7.01
C GLY A 52 -1.82 6.73 6.02
N ILE A 53 -2.51 5.65 5.66
CA ILE A 53 -2.02 4.68 4.66
C ILE A 53 -1.84 5.36 3.31
N TRP A 54 -2.81 6.17 2.88
CA TRP A 54 -2.72 6.91 1.61
C TRP A 54 -1.54 7.87 1.60
N ALA A 55 -1.35 8.65 2.68
CA ALA A 55 -0.23 9.58 2.81
C ALA A 55 1.12 8.85 2.79
N PHE A 56 1.22 7.71 3.47
CA PHE A 56 2.42 6.87 3.46
C PHE A 56 2.71 6.31 2.06
N LEU A 57 1.71 5.74 1.38
CA LEU A 57 1.84 5.25 0.01
C LEU A 57 2.22 6.37 -0.97
N ARG A 58 1.73 7.58 -0.75
CA ARG A 58 2.08 8.76 -1.56
C ARG A 58 3.54 9.15 -1.36
N SER A 59 4.01 9.18 -0.12
CA SER A 59 5.43 9.44 0.18
C SER A 59 6.36 8.40 -0.46
N GLN A 60 5.90 7.15 -0.61
CA GLN A 60 6.65 6.13 -1.32
C GLN A 60 6.54 6.31 -2.84
N SER A 61 5.39 6.65 -3.41
CA SER A 61 5.29 6.82 -4.87
C SER A 61 6.20 7.93 -5.43
N ASP A 62 6.60 8.89 -4.61
CA ASP A 62 7.45 10.03 -5.00
C ASP A 62 8.97 9.71 -5.05
N TRP A 63 9.43 8.53 -4.60
CA TRP A 63 10.87 8.17 -4.66
C TRP A 63 11.36 7.71 -6.03
N LYS A 64 10.50 7.72 -7.07
CA LYS A 64 10.85 7.19 -8.40
C LYS A 64 11.64 8.12 -9.31
N THR A 65 12.09 9.28 -8.83
CA THR A 65 13.13 10.05 -9.53
C THR A 65 14.48 9.44 -9.17
N PHE A 66 14.83 8.33 -9.81
CA PHE A 66 16.23 7.92 -9.90
C PHE A 66 16.95 8.98 -10.71
N ASP A 67 17.68 9.86 -10.02
CA ASP A 67 18.60 10.76 -10.67
C ASP A 67 19.75 9.92 -11.25
N THR A 68 19.65 9.54 -12.52
CA THR A 68 20.70 8.86 -13.27
C THR A 68 21.95 9.73 -13.44
N ARG A 69 21.92 11.01 -13.02
CA ARG A 69 23.12 11.86 -12.91
C ARG A 69 23.87 11.65 -11.59
N ALA A 70 23.24 11.07 -10.57
CA ALA A 70 23.88 10.82 -9.28
C ALA A 70 24.72 9.53 -9.26
N TYR A 71 24.42 8.56 -10.12
CA TYR A 71 25.11 7.25 -10.21
C TYR A 71 25.23 6.78 -11.68
N PRO A 72 26.15 7.35 -12.48
CA PRO A 72 26.34 6.99 -13.89
C PRO A 72 26.85 5.55 -14.13
N GLU A 73 27.38 4.87 -13.11
CA GLU A 73 28.12 3.60 -13.24
C GLU A 73 27.27 2.31 -13.27
N HIS A 74 25.96 2.39 -12.98
CA HIS A 74 25.11 1.18 -12.90
C HIS A 74 24.35 0.84 -14.19
N SER A 75 24.29 1.76 -15.17
CA SER A 75 23.64 1.48 -16.46
C SER A 75 24.49 0.59 -17.37
N GLU A 76 25.82 0.68 -17.30
CA GLU A 76 26.69 -0.18 -18.11
C GLU A 76 26.50 -1.65 -17.76
N LYS A 77 26.42 -1.99 -16.46
CA LYS A 77 26.36 -3.38 -16.00
C LYS A 77 25.05 -4.11 -16.28
N MET A 78 23.97 -3.40 -16.62
CA MET A 78 22.70 -4.05 -17.01
C MET A 78 22.66 -4.44 -18.49
N VAL A 79 23.50 -3.83 -19.34
CA VAL A 79 23.51 -4.09 -20.79
C VAL A 79 24.57 -5.14 -21.17
N VAL A 80 25.67 -5.24 -20.40
CA VAL A 80 26.77 -6.15 -20.74
C VAL A 80 26.40 -7.65 -20.72
N PRO A 81 25.61 -8.18 -19.76
CA PRO A 81 25.30 -9.61 -19.73
C PRO A 81 24.49 -10.07 -20.95
N THR A 82 23.65 -9.19 -21.51
CA THR A 82 22.80 -9.52 -22.66
C THR A 82 23.56 -9.47 -23.98
N LEU A 83 24.56 -8.59 -24.10
CA LEU A 83 25.41 -8.48 -25.28
C LEU A 83 26.42 -9.63 -25.37
N ASP A 84 26.97 -10.09 -24.25
CA ASP A 84 27.92 -11.23 -24.24
C ASP A 84 27.20 -12.54 -24.62
N GLN A 85 25.96 -12.72 -24.16
CA GLN A 85 25.14 -13.89 -24.46
C GLN A 85 24.66 -13.96 -25.91
N SER A 86 24.52 -12.82 -26.58
CA SER A 86 24.14 -12.73 -28.00
C SER A 86 25.36 -12.69 -28.94
N ALA A 87 26.53 -12.28 -28.46
CA ALA A 87 27.78 -12.32 -29.22
C ALA A 87 28.46 -13.70 -29.21
N GLN A 88 28.34 -14.50 -28.15
CA GLN A 88 28.97 -15.83 -28.07
C GLN A 88 28.11 -17.00 -28.57
N GLY A 89 26.89 -16.75 -29.06
CA GLY A 89 25.98 -17.82 -29.50
C GLY A 89 25.91 -18.07 -31.01
N ILE A 90 26.49 -17.21 -31.86
CA ILE A 90 26.40 -17.34 -33.31
C ILE A 90 27.77 -17.08 -33.96
N SER A 91 28.50 -18.17 -34.19
CA SER A 91 29.34 -18.30 -35.39
C SER A 91 29.79 -19.75 -35.57
N THR A 92 29.07 -20.47 -36.44
CA THR A 92 29.64 -21.51 -37.31
C THR A 92 30.72 -20.88 -38.21
N PRO A 93 31.78 -21.62 -38.56
CA PRO A 93 31.84 -22.07 -39.96
C PRO A 93 32.46 -23.46 -40.19
N SER A 94 31.95 -24.06 -41.26
CA SER A 94 32.47 -25.14 -42.11
C SER A 94 33.99 -25.39 -42.11
N ALA A 95 34.37 -26.67 -42.05
CA ALA A 95 35.56 -27.22 -42.69
C ALA A 95 35.15 -28.49 -43.44
N ASP A 96 35.30 -28.45 -44.76
CA ASP A 96 35.31 -29.61 -45.65
C ASP A 96 36.53 -30.49 -45.34
N ASP A 97 36.30 -31.80 -45.19
CA ASP A 97 37.05 -32.93 -45.78
C ASP A 97 36.35 -34.27 -45.43
#